data_AF-A0A4P7CT73-F1
#
_entry.id   AF-A0A4P7CT73-F1
#
_cell.length_a   1.000
_cell.length_b   1.000
_cell.length_c   1.000
_cell.angle_alpha   90.00
_cell.angle_beta   90.00
_cell.angle_gamma   90.00
#
_symmetry.space_group_name_H-M   'P 1'
#
loop_
_entity.id
_entity.type
_entity.pdbx_description
1 polymer ?
#
loop_
_entity_poly.entity_id
_entity_poly.type
_entity_poly.pdbx_seq_one_letter_code
_entity_poly.pdbx_strand_id
1 'polypeptide(L)' 'MKRDNDLILDILKLLEQHNNGAMPRYDIIETLGKDNYTQRDAIIHHLSIMYDRGFVAVEHDGLRLTWDGHDAVEKAQRA' A
#
# COMPACT_ATOMS: atom_id res chain seq x y z
N MET A 1 -7.67 6.70 13.09
CA MET A 1 -8.44 7.37 12.02
C MET A 1 -7.58 8.21 11.07
N LYS A 2 -6.95 9.33 11.47
CA LYS A 2 -6.06 10.08 10.54
C LYS A 2 -4.80 9.30 10.15
N ARG A 3 -4.09 8.77 11.15
CA ARG A 3 -2.87 7.96 10.96
C ARG A 3 -3.05 6.74 10.04
N ASP A 4 -4.21 6.09 10.12
CA ASP A 4 -4.50 4.89 9.31
C ASP A 4 -4.71 5.26 7.84
N ASN A 5 -5.40 6.37 7.58
CA ASN A 5 -5.57 6.91 6.24
C ASN A 5 -4.24 7.39 5.65
N ASP A 6 -3.41 8.07 6.45
CA ASP A 6 -2.08 8.52 6.02
C ASP A 6 -1.21 7.32 5.62
N LEU A 7 -1.23 6.24 6.41
CA LEU A 7 -0.48 5.03 6.13
C LEU A 7 -0.98 4.30 4.87
N ILE A 8 -2.30 4.20 4.67
CA ILE A 8 -2.88 3.64 3.44
C ILE A 8 -2.41 4.45 2.22
N LEU A 9 -2.38 5.78 2.33
CA LEU A 9 -1.92 6.65 1.25
C LEU A 9 -0.43 6.50 0.97
N ASP A 10 0.39 6.35 2.00
CA ASP A 10 1.82 6.11 1.84
C ASP A 10 2.08 4.77 1.13
N ILE A 11 1.33 3.71 1.47
CA ILE A 11 1.39 2.42 0.77
C ILE A 11 0.99 2.58 -0.71
N LEU A 12 -0.16 3.22 -0.97
CA LEU A 12 -0.66 3.40 -2.33
C LEU A 12 0.31 4.21 -3.19
N LYS A 13 0.87 5.31 -2.66
CA LYS A 13 1.87 6.14 -3.35
C LYS A 13 3.16 5.37 -3.63
N LEU A 14 3.61 4.55 -2.68
CA LEU A 14 4.80 3.72 -2.87
C LEU A 14 4.61 2.74 -4.03
N LEU A 15 3.45 2.09 -4.11
CA LEU A 15 3.12 1.20 -5.22
C LEU A 15 2.96 1.93 -6.56
N GLU A 16 2.38 3.14 -6.56
CA GLU A 16 2.27 3.99 -7.75
C GLU A 16 3.65 4.37 -8.31
N GLN A 17 4.60 4.72 -7.43
CA GLN A 17 5.97 5.06 -7.82
C GLN A 17 6.74 3.85 -8.38
N HIS A 18 6.35 2.64 -7.98
CA HIS A 18 6.94 1.40 -8.48
C HIS A 18 6.35 1.00 -9.85
N ASN A 19 6.42 1.94 -10.81
CA ASN A 19 6.22 1.84 -12.27
C ASN A 19 5.46 0.59 -12.78
N ASN A 20 4.22 0.38 -12.29
CA ASN A 20 3.32 -0.75 -12.60
C ASN A 20 3.84 -2.17 -12.31
N GLY A 21 5.00 -2.33 -11.68
CA GLY A 21 5.53 -3.63 -11.29
C GLY A 21 4.98 -4.06 -9.93
N ALA A 22 4.72 -5.35 -9.76
CA ALA A 22 4.41 -5.90 -8.44
C ALA A 22 5.59 -5.69 -7.48
N MET A 23 5.34 -5.10 -6.31
CA MET A 23 6.34 -4.85 -5.29
C MET A 23 6.25 -5.92 -4.19
N PRO A 24 7.36 -6.59 -3.80
CA PRO A 24 7.34 -7.56 -2.73
C PRO A 24 6.83 -6.96 -1.42
N ARG A 25 5.99 -7.72 -0.69
CA ARG A 25 5.42 -7.28 0.59
C ARG A 25 6.50 -6.89 1.61
N TYR A 26 7.61 -7.62 1.61
CA TYR A 26 8.76 -7.34 2.46
C TYR A 26 9.33 -5.94 2.21
N ASP A 27 9.50 -5.56 0.94
CA ASP A 27 10.08 -4.27 0.57
C ASP A 27 9.16 -3.11 0.95
N ILE A 28 7.84 -3.27 0.86
CA ILE A 28 6.86 -2.28 1.33
C ILE A 28 7.01 -2.06 2.85
N ILE A 29 7.11 -3.15 3.61
CA ILE A 29 7.23 -3.11 5.07
C ILE A 29 8.56 -2.48 5.49
N GLU A 30 9.67 -2.82 4.85
CA GLU A 30 10.98 -2.24 5.17
C GLU A 30 11.06 -0.77 4.76
N THR A 31 10.44 -0.38 3.64
CA THR A 31 10.43 1.02 3.17
C THR A 31 9.64 1.93 4.11
N LEU A 32 8.45 1.51 4.53
CA LEU A 32 7.54 2.36 5.31
C LEU A 32 7.66 2.17 6.83
N GLY A 33 8.03 0.97 7.28
CA GLY A 33 8.08 0.58 8.69
C GLY A 33 9.47 0.55 9.29
N LYS A 34 10.43 1.26 8.69
CA LYS A 34 11.83 1.27 9.10
C LYS A 34 11.97 1.55 10.60
N ASP A 35 12.63 0.64 11.32
CA ASP A 35 12.93 0.68 12.75
C ASP A 35 11.72 0.76 13.72
N ASN A 36 10.48 0.64 13.24
CA ASN A 36 9.28 0.70 14.06
C ASN A 36 8.39 -0.55 13.91
N TYR A 37 8.51 -1.48 14.86
CA TYR A 37 7.76 -2.75 14.84
C TYR A 37 6.24 -2.55 14.81
N THR A 38 5.70 -1.62 15.60
CA THR A 38 4.26 -1.32 15.60
C THR A 38 3.78 -0.81 14.24
N GLN A 39 4.61 -0.05 13.53
CA GLN A 39 4.30 0.42 12.19
C GLN A 39 4.32 -0.73 11.16
N ARG A 40 5.24 -1.69 11.30
CA ARG A 40 5.27 -2.89 10.44
C ARG A 40 3.98 -3.70 10.56
N ASP A 41 3.49 -3.93 11.78
CA ASP A 41 2.22 -4.62 12.01
C ASP A 41 1.03 -3.88 11.40
N ALA A 42 1.00 -2.55 11.54
CA ALA A 42 -0.02 -1.72 10.92
C ALA A 42 0.02 -1.81 9.38
N ILE A 43 1.21 -1.79 8.77
CA ILE A 43 1.37 -1.97 7.31
C ILE A 43 0.84 -3.33 6.88
N ILE A 44 1.25 -4.40 7.59
CA ILE A 44 0.79 -5.78 7.33
C ILE A 44 -0.74 -5.85 7.36
N HIS A 45 -1.36 -5.23 8.37
CA HIS A 45 -2.81 -5.19 8.54
C HIS A 45 -3.50 -4.43 7.39
N HIS A 46 -3.01 -3.24 7.05
CA HIS A 46 -3.61 -2.44 5.97
C HIS A 46 -3.44 -3.08 4.60
N LEU A 47 -2.32 -3.75 4.33
CA LEU A 47 -2.15 -4.52 3.09
C LEU A 47 -3.21 -5.62 2.95
N SER A 48 -3.57 -6.29 4.04
CA SER A 48 -4.66 -7.29 4.04
C SER A 48 -6.00 -6.63 3.69
N ILE A 49 -6.34 -5.52 4.34
CA ILE A 49 -7.59 -4.80 4.08
C ILE A 49 -7.65 -4.29 2.63
N MET A 50 -6.54 -3.77 2.11
CA MET A 50 -6.45 -3.26 0.75
C MET A 50 -6.61 -4.38 -0.29
N TYR A 51 -6.06 -5.56 0.00
CA TYR A 51 -6.25 -6.75 -0.82
C TYR A 51 -7.71 -7.20 -0.79
N ASP A 52 -8.31 -7.31 0.39
CA ASP A 52 -9.71 -7.72 0.56
C ASP A 52 -10.69 -6.75 -0.12
N ARG A 53 -10.34 -5.47 -0.19
CA ARG A 53 -11.12 -4.41 -0.87
C ARG A 53 -10.81 -4.29 -2.36
N GLY A 54 -9.87 -5.05 -2.89
CA GLY A 54 -9.51 -5.03 -4.30
C GLY A 54 -8.71 -3.80 -4.75
N PHE A 55 -8.10 -3.04 -3.84
CA PHE A 55 -7.19 -1.93 -4.19
C PHE A 55 -5.81 -2.41 -4.65
N VAL A 56 -5.40 -3.59 -4.15
CA VAL A 56 -4.17 -4.26 -4.58
C VAL A 56 -4.48 -5.69 -4.98
N ALA A 57 -3.72 -6.20 -5.94
CA ALA A 57 -3.74 -7.59 -6.34
C ALA A 57 -2.36 -8.21 -6.08
N VAL A 58 -2.35 -9.51 -5.80
CA VAL A 58 -1.11 -10.30 -5.78
C VAL A 58 -0.77 -10.67 -7.21
N GLU A 59 0.43 -10.33 -7.65
CA GLU A 59 0.97 -10.70 -8.95
C GLU A 59 2.38 -11.25 -8.75
N HIS A 60 2.59 -12.49 -9.18
CA HIS A 60 3.75 -13.29 -8.79
C HIS A 60 3.92 -13.34 -7.26
N ASP A 61 5.00 -12.76 -6.74
CA ASP A 61 5.34 -12.71 -5.32
C ASP A 61 5.18 -11.30 -4.72
N GLY A 62 4.59 -10.37 -5.47
CA GLY A 62 4.43 -8.98 -5.11
C GLY A 62 2.99 -8.50 -5.08
N LEU A 63 2.80 -7.27 -4.62
CA LEU A 63 1.55 -6.54 -4.64
C LEU A 63 1.62 -5.45 -5.72
N ARG A 64 0.58 -5.36 -6.54
CA ARG A 64 0.39 -4.30 -7.54
C ARG A 64 -0.92 -3.59 -7.30
N LEU A 65 -0.99 -2.31 -7.63
CA LEU A 65 -2.27 -1.58 -7.67
C LEU A 65 -3.20 -2.18 -8.72
N THR A 66 -4.48 -2.27 -8.36
CA THR A 66 -5.56 -2.45 -9.34
C THR A 66 -5.96 -1.10 -9.91
N TRP A 67 -6.86 -1.10 -10.90
CA TRP A 67 -7.49 0.14 -11.38
C TRP A 67 -8.16 0.93 -10.25
N ASP A 68 -8.88 0.25 -9.35
CA ASP A 68 -9.49 0.89 -8.18
C ASP A 68 -8.44 1.46 -7.22
N GLY A 69 -7.27 0.81 -7.11
CA GLY A 69 -6.12 1.31 -6.36
C GLY A 69 -5.56 2.62 -6.93
N HIS A 70 -5.38 2.69 -8.25
CA HIS A 70 -4.95 3.92 -8.94
C HIS A 70 -5.97 5.05 -8.75
N ASP A 71 -7.27 4.77 -8.92
CA ASP A 71 -8.34 5.73 -8.68
C ASP A 71 -8.34 6.27 -7.24
N ALA A 72 -8.05 5.41 -6.25
CA ALA A 72 -7.94 5.81 -4.86
C ALA A 72 -6.74 6.75 -4.62
N VAL A 73 -5.60 6.49 -5.26
CA VAL A 73 -4.43 7.40 -5.24
C VAL A 73 -4.82 8.77 -5.80
N GLU A 74 -5.42 8.81 -6.99
CA GLU A 74 -5.78 10.07 -7.63
C GLU A 74 -6.78 10.89 -6.82
N LYS A 75 -7.81 10.23 -6.27
CA LYS A 75 -8.82 10.91 -5.42
C LYS A 75 -8.20 11.51 -4.18
N ALA A 76 -7.26 10.81 -3.55
CA ALA A 76 -6.63 11.29 -2.34
C ALA A 76 -5.57 12.38 -2.58
N GLN A 77 -4.99 12.46 -3.77
CA GLN A 77 -4.12 13.57 -4.15
C GLN A 77 -4.88 14.87 -4.44
N ARG A 78 -6.17 14.78 -4.76
CA ARG A 78 -7.05 15.92 -5.07
C ARG A 78 -7.86 16.44 -3.88
N ALA A 79 -7.89 15.69 -2.77
CA ALA A 79 -8.61 16.01 -1.54
C ALA A 79 -7.73 16.81 -0.57
#